data_AF-A0A164B4V4-F1
#
_entry.id   AF-A0A164B4V4-F1
#
_cell.length_a   1.000
_cell.length_b   1.000
_cell.length_c   1.000
_cell.angle_alpha   90.00
_cell.angle_beta   90.00
_cell.angle_gamma   90.00
#
_symmetry.space_group_name_H-M   'P 1'
#
loop_
_entity.id
_entity.type
_entity.pdbx_description
1 polymer ?
#
loop_
_entity_poly.entity_id
_entity_poly.type
_entity_poly.pdbx_seq_one_letter_code
_entity_poly.pdbx_strand_id
1 'polypeptide(L)'
;MSNNPGQVDVRGPRFAAWITTTVLIVALIVSVFSTMAAAVILVAQAVVFAISALRGPRNSPYGLLFATLVAPRLGPVTEREPVPPLKFAQVVGLVFTVIGVVGFAVAVPVLGVVATSFALFACFLNAAFGICLGCQLYPLVARLRRAPAAKAPDA
;
A
#
# COMPACT_ATOMS: atom_id res chain seq x y z
N MET A 1 24.70 -6.03 13.74
CA MET A 1 23.55 -5.49 12.97
C MET A 1 22.27 -6.04 13.58
N SER A 2 21.59 -5.29 14.44
CA SER A 2 20.36 -5.74 15.10
C SER A 2 19.28 -5.97 14.04
N ASN A 3 18.98 -7.23 13.75
CA ASN A 3 17.95 -7.65 12.82
C ASN A 3 16.61 -7.45 13.51
N ASN A 4 16.16 -6.20 13.60
CA ASN A 4 14.89 -5.86 14.24
C ASN A 4 13.77 -6.35 13.29
N PRO A 5 13.01 -7.41 13.65
CA PRO A 5 12.04 -8.04 12.73
C PRO A 5 10.90 -7.09 12.32
N GLY A 6 10.78 -5.96 13.02
CA GLY A 6 9.82 -4.90 12.73
C GLY A 6 10.32 -3.78 11.81
N GLN A 7 11.46 -3.91 11.13
CA GLN A 7 12.00 -2.87 10.25
C GLN A 7 12.34 -3.38 8.84
N VAL A 8 12.18 -2.53 7.84
CA VAL A 8 12.48 -2.80 6.42
C VAL A 8 13.30 -1.68 5.81
N ASP A 9 14.13 -2.00 4.80
CA ASP A 9 14.85 -1.00 4.01
C ASP A 9 13.85 -0.11 3.27
N VAL A 10 13.99 1.22 3.40
CA VAL A 10 13.11 2.24 2.77
C VAL A 10 13.04 2.10 1.25
N ARG A 11 14.11 1.59 0.61
CA ARG A 11 14.18 1.40 -0.84
C ARG A 11 13.19 0.34 -1.34
N GLY A 12 12.87 -0.67 -0.51
CA GLY A 12 11.93 -1.73 -0.85
C GLY A 12 10.49 -1.24 -1.03
N PRO A 13 9.89 -0.56 -0.02
CA PRO A 13 8.59 0.09 -0.13
C PRO A 13 8.50 1.10 -1.28
N ARG A 14 9.56 1.87 -1.55
CA ARG A 14 9.59 2.81 -2.68
C ARG A 14 9.56 2.09 -4.03
N PHE A 15 10.31 1.00 -4.18
CA PHE A 15 10.29 0.17 -5.38
C PHE A 15 8.90 -0.45 -5.61
N ALA A 16 8.31 -1.03 -4.57
CA ALA A 16 6.95 -1.57 -4.63
C ALA A 16 5.92 -0.48 -4.98
N ALA A 17 6.11 0.74 -4.47
CA ALA A 17 5.26 1.88 -4.80
C ALA A 17 5.36 2.29 -6.28
N TRP A 18 6.56 2.29 -6.87
CA TRP A 18 6.73 2.55 -8.31
C TRP A 18 6.02 1.51 -9.19
N ILE A 19 6.13 0.22 -8.83
CA ILE A 19 5.39 -0.84 -9.54
C ILE A 19 3.89 -0.61 -9.41
N THR A 20 3.41 -0.37 -8.19
CA THR A 20 1.98 -0.18 -7.93
C THR A 20 1.42 1.04 -8.65
N THR A 21 2.14 2.17 -8.64
CA THR A 21 1.80 3.37 -9.41
C THR A 21 1.65 3.05 -10.89
N THR A 22 2.59 2.29 -11.46
CA THR A 22 2.53 1.87 -12.87
C THR A 22 1.30 1.01 -13.14
N VAL A 23 1.02 0.02 -12.28
CA VAL A 23 -0.16 -0.85 -12.41
C VAL A 23 -1.46 -0.05 -12.33
N LEU A 24 -1.57 0.91 -11.41
CA LEU A 24 -2.75 1.75 -11.25
C LEU A 24 -2.94 2.72 -12.43
N ILE A 25 -1.86 3.28 -12.99
CA ILE A 25 -1.93 4.08 -14.22
C ILE A 25 -2.43 3.21 -15.38
N VAL A 26 -1.88 2.01 -15.55
CA VAL A 26 -2.33 1.07 -16.59
C VAL A 26 -3.80 0.71 -16.38
N ALA A 27 -4.25 0.46 -15.16
CA ALA A 27 -5.66 0.18 -14.86
C ALA A 27 -6.57 1.36 -15.28
N LEU A 28 -6.17 2.60 -15.00
CA LEU A 28 -6.92 3.79 -15.41
C LEU A 28 -6.96 3.95 -16.94
N ILE A 29 -5.84 3.77 -17.63
CA ILE A 29 -5.81 3.82 -19.10
C ILE A 29 -6.71 2.74 -19.69
N VAL A 30 -6.59 1.50 -19.20
CA VAL A 30 -7.43 0.38 -19.65
C VAL A 30 -8.90 0.63 -19.37
N SER A 31 -9.25 1.33 -18.28
CA SER A 31 -10.65 1.64 -17.93
C SER A 31 -11.37 2.50 -18.97
N VAL A 32 -10.62 3.26 -19.78
CA VAL A 32 -11.16 4.04 -20.91
C VAL A 32 -11.67 3.12 -22.02
N PHE A 33 -11.05 1.95 -22.20
CA PHE A 33 -11.39 1.00 -23.25
C PHE A 33 -12.29 -0.13 -22.75
N SER A 34 -12.07 -0.61 -21.51
CA SER A 34 -12.82 -1.70 -20.90
C SER A 34 -12.77 -1.61 -19.37
N THR A 35 -13.91 -1.36 -18.76
CA THR A 35 -14.06 -1.35 -17.30
C THR A 35 -13.80 -2.73 -16.71
N MET A 36 -14.23 -3.81 -17.37
CA MET A 36 -13.99 -5.18 -16.90
C MET A 36 -12.49 -5.53 -16.90
N ALA A 37 -11.76 -5.15 -17.95
CA ALA A 37 -10.31 -5.37 -17.99
C ALA A 37 -9.59 -4.58 -16.88
N ALA A 38 -10.01 -3.34 -16.63
CA ALA A 38 -9.49 -2.53 -15.52
C ALA A 38 -9.79 -3.18 -14.16
N ALA A 39 -11.00 -3.71 -13.97
CA ALA A 39 -11.37 -4.43 -12.74
C ALA A 39 -10.46 -5.64 -12.51
N VAL A 40 -10.15 -6.42 -13.54
CA VAL A 40 -9.23 -7.58 -13.44
C VAL A 40 -7.83 -7.14 -12.99
N ILE A 41 -7.31 -6.04 -13.55
CA ILE A 41 -6.00 -5.49 -13.14
C ILE A 41 -6.04 -5.07 -11.66
N LEU A 42 -7.11 -4.39 -11.24
CA LEU A 42 -7.26 -3.97 -9.85
C LEU A 42 -7.45 -5.16 -8.90
N VAL A 43 -8.08 -6.26 -9.32
CA VAL A 43 -8.16 -7.50 -8.53
C VAL A 43 -6.76 -8.06 -8.28
N ALA A 44 -5.92 -8.13 -9.32
CA ALA A 44 -4.55 -8.58 -9.16
C ALA A 44 -3.78 -7.69 -8.15
N GLN A 45 -3.93 -6.37 -8.26
CA GLN A 45 -3.29 -5.43 -7.34
C GLN A 45 -3.86 -5.51 -5.90
N ALA A 46 -5.16 -5.74 -5.76
CA ALA A 46 -5.81 -5.96 -4.47
C ALA A 46 -5.26 -7.23 -3.79
N VAL A 47 -5.04 -8.32 -4.53
CA VAL A 47 -4.39 -9.53 -4.00
C VAL A 47 -2.99 -9.21 -3.48
N VAL A 48 -2.20 -8.42 -4.22
CA VAL A 48 -0.87 -8.00 -3.77
C VAL A 48 -0.96 -7.18 -2.48
N PHE A 49 -1.89 -6.23 -2.40
CA PHE A 49 -2.13 -5.45 -1.18
C PHE A 49 -2.54 -6.34 0.01
N ALA A 50 -3.43 -7.30 -0.20
CA ALA A 50 -3.88 -8.24 0.82
C ALA A 50 -2.71 -9.10 1.34
N ILE A 51 -1.90 -9.66 0.44
CA ILE A 51 -0.70 -10.43 0.84
C ILE A 51 0.27 -9.55 1.63
N SER A 52 0.51 -8.32 1.18
CA SER A 52 1.42 -7.37 1.83
C SER A 52 0.92 -6.92 3.20
N ALA A 53 -0.40 -6.75 3.36
CA ALA A 53 -1.04 -6.43 4.63
C ALA A 53 -1.00 -7.59 5.63
N LEU A 54 -1.08 -8.84 5.16
CA LEU A 54 -1.05 -10.02 6.03
C LEU A 54 0.39 -10.42 6.41
N ARG A 55 1.23 -10.71 5.40
CA ARG A 55 2.59 -11.25 5.54
C ARG A 55 3.66 -10.19 5.80
N GLY A 56 3.30 -8.92 5.65
CA GLY A 56 4.20 -7.78 5.80
C GLY A 56 4.91 -7.40 4.49
N PRO A 57 5.34 -6.13 4.34
CA PRO A 57 5.90 -5.62 3.08
C PRO A 57 7.15 -6.35 2.61
N ARG A 58 7.98 -6.86 3.53
CA ARG A 58 9.20 -7.62 3.21
C ARG A 58 8.92 -8.93 2.49
N ASN A 59 7.84 -9.60 2.86
CA ASN A 59 7.44 -10.90 2.32
C ASN A 59 6.33 -10.78 1.25
N SER A 60 6.11 -9.56 0.76
CA SER A 60 5.19 -9.30 -0.35
C SER A 60 5.80 -9.76 -1.68
N PRO A 61 4.99 -10.00 -2.73
CA PRO A 61 5.49 -10.34 -4.06
C PRO A 61 6.52 -9.31 -4.57
N TYR A 62 6.22 -8.03 -4.42
CA TYR A 62 7.12 -6.94 -4.84
C TYR A 62 8.34 -6.80 -3.92
N GLY A 63 8.19 -7.09 -2.62
CA GLY A 63 9.30 -7.10 -1.65
C GLY A 63 10.31 -8.21 -1.93
N LEU A 64 9.84 -9.40 -2.32
CA LEU A 64 10.69 -10.50 -2.76
C LEU A 64 11.40 -10.18 -4.08
N LEU A 65 10.69 -9.54 -5.02
CA LEU A 65 11.29 -9.07 -6.27
C LEU A 65 12.41 -8.05 -6.01
N PHE A 66 12.18 -7.10 -5.10
CA PHE A 66 13.20 -6.15 -4.67
C PHE A 66 14.40 -6.86 -4.03
N ALA A 67 14.16 -7.78 -3.10
CA ALA A 67 15.22 -8.48 -2.38
C ALA A 67 16.09 -9.36 -3.29
N THR A 68 15.51 -9.91 -4.37
CA THR A 68 16.21 -10.82 -5.29
C THR A 68 16.89 -10.10 -6.44
N LEU A 69 16.25 -9.07 -7.03
CA LEU A 69 16.77 -8.44 -8.25
C LEU A 69 17.48 -7.10 -8.01
N VAL A 70 17.04 -6.34 -7.01
CA VAL A 70 17.46 -4.94 -6.83
C VAL A 70 18.41 -4.80 -5.65
N ALA A 71 18.07 -5.41 -4.51
CA ALA A 71 18.88 -5.34 -3.30
C ALA A 71 20.34 -5.81 -3.46
N PRO A 72 20.66 -6.89 -4.22
CA PRO A 72 22.05 -7.32 -4.41
C PRO A 72 22.90 -6.32 -5.21
N ARG A 73 22.26 -5.43 -5.98
CA ARG A 73 22.92 -4.42 -6.82
C ARG A 73 23.11 -3.08 -6.09
N LEU A 74 22.59 -2.97 -4.88
CA LEU A 74 22.61 -1.75 -4.07
C LEU A 74 23.67 -1.85 -2.97
N GLY A 75 24.26 -0.71 -2.62
CA GLY A 75 25.15 -0.59 -1.47
C GLY A 75 24.43 -0.80 -0.12
N PRO A 76 25.19 -0.78 1.00
CA PRO A 76 24.69 -1.05 2.34
C PRO A 76 23.42 -0.26 2.68
N VAL A 77 22.53 -0.87 3.48
CA VAL A 77 21.28 -0.23 3.91
C VAL A 77 21.59 0.94 4.85
N THR A 78 21.22 2.14 4.44
CA THR A 78 21.44 3.38 5.21
C THR A 78 20.24 3.75 6.08
N GLU A 79 19.02 3.44 5.64
CA GLU A 79 17.79 3.89 6.29
C GLU A 79 16.74 2.76 6.35
N ARG A 80 15.98 2.71 7.45
CA ARG A 80 14.96 1.68 7.69
C ARG A 80 13.68 2.27 8.24
N GLU A 81 12.56 1.69 7.83
CA GLU A 81 11.21 2.08 8.21
C GLU A 81 10.51 0.99 9.02
N PRO A 82 9.70 1.34 10.04
CA PRO A 82 8.94 0.36 10.81
C PRO A 82 7.85 -0.32 9.97
N VAL A 83 7.68 -1.62 10.15
CA VAL A 83 6.70 -2.45 9.43
C VAL A 83 5.22 -2.14 9.78
N PRO A 84 4.83 -1.87 11.05
CA PRO A 84 3.41 -1.71 11.38
C PRO A 84 2.69 -0.59 10.60
N PRO A 85 3.24 0.64 10.47
CA PRO A 85 2.62 1.67 9.66
C PRO A 85 2.52 1.33 8.17
N LEU A 86 3.49 0.58 7.64
CA LEU A 86 3.43 0.10 6.26
C LEU A 86 2.29 -0.90 6.06
N LYS A 87 2.10 -1.85 7.00
CA LYS A 87 0.95 -2.77 6.94
C LYS A 87 -0.37 -2.01 6.92
N PHE A 88 -0.48 -0.95 7.72
CA PHE A 88 -1.65 -0.06 7.69
C PHE A 88 -1.83 0.60 6.32
N ALA A 89 -0.77 1.15 5.72
CA ALA A 89 -0.84 1.72 4.37
C ALA A 89 -1.31 0.71 3.32
N GLN A 90 -0.87 -0.56 3.41
CA GLN A 90 -1.32 -1.63 2.51
C GLN A 90 -2.81 -1.94 2.67
N VAL A 91 -3.35 -1.90 3.89
CA VAL A 91 -4.80 -2.05 4.13
C VAL A 91 -5.57 -0.88 3.53
N VAL A 92 -5.09 0.36 3.69
CA VAL A 92 -5.73 1.53 3.07
C VAL A 92 -5.73 1.41 1.54
N GLY A 93 -4.61 1.01 0.94
CA GLY A 93 -4.51 0.72 -0.49
C GLY A 93 -5.45 -0.40 -0.93
N LEU A 94 -5.59 -1.46 -0.13
CA LEU A 94 -6.55 -2.54 -0.37
C LEU A 94 -7.99 -2.03 -0.42
N VAL A 95 -8.38 -1.18 0.54
CA VAL A 95 -9.74 -0.63 0.59
C VAL A 95 -10.04 0.17 -0.68
N PHE A 96 -9.16 1.09 -1.08
CA PHE A 96 -9.37 1.87 -2.30
C PHE A 96 -9.40 1.02 -3.56
N THR A 97 -8.50 0.03 -3.67
CA THR A 97 -8.48 -0.86 -4.84
C THR A 97 -9.71 -1.76 -4.91
N VAL A 98 -10.21 -2.28 -3.79
CA VAL A 98 -11.47 -3.05 -3.74
C VAL A 98 -12.67 -2.18 -4.14
N ILE A 99 -12.76 -0.94 -3.65
CA ILE A 99 -13.81 0.00 -4.10
C ILE A 99 -13.68 0.26 -5.61
N GLY A 100 -12.44 0.40 -6.11
CA GLY A 100 -12.15 0.54 -7.53
C GLY A 100 -12.65 -0.65 -8.36
N VAL A 101 -12.36 -1.87 -7.91
CA VAL A 101 -12.85 -3.12 -8.51
C VAL A 101 -14.38 -3.12 -8.57
N VAL A 102 -15.05 -2.84 -7.45
CA VAL A 102 -16.52 -2.83 -7.38
C VAL A 102 -17.07 -1.79 -8.35
N GLY A 103 -16.54 -0.57 -8.36
CA GLY A 103 -16.98 0.49 -9.26
C GLY A 103 -16.87 0.11 -10.73
N PHE A 104 -15.76 -0.51 -11.15
CA PHE A 104 -15.62 -0.97 -12.52
C PHE A 104 -16.47 -2.22 -12.83
N ALA A 105 -16.63 -3.15 -11.89
CA ALA A 105 -17.39 -4.39 -12.07
C ALA A 105 -18.91 -4.16 -12.17
N VAL A 106 -19.46 -3.18 -11.45
CA VAL A 106 -20.90 -2.84 -11.49
C VAL A 106 -21.22 -1.73 -12.49
N ALA A 107 -20.30 -1.43 -13.40
CA ALA A 107 -20.44 -0.39 -14.44
C ALA A 107 -20.78 1.00 -13.88
N VAL A 108 -20.13 1.39 -12.78
CA VAL A 108 -20.12 2.75 -12.23
C VAL A 108 -18.70 3.31 -12.37
N PRO A 109 -18.29 3.75 -13.58
CA PRO A 109 -16.89 4.05 -13.87
C PRO A 109 -16.34 5.21 -13.04
N VAL A 110 -17.18 6.18 -12.70
CA VAL A 110 -16.80 7.32 -11.86
C VAL A 110 -16.30 6.84 -10.49
N LEU A 111 -16.99 5.89 -9.86
CA LEU A 111 -16.56 5.31 -8.59
C LEU A 111 -15.21 4.60 -8.74
N GLY A 112 -15.07 3.80 -9.82
CA GLY A 112 -13.83 3.09 -10.15
C GLY A 112 -12.64 4.03 -10.31
N VAL A 113 -12.80 5.07 -11.14
CA VAL A 113 -11.77 6.07 -11.43
C VAL A 113 -11.41 6.87 -10.19
N VAL A 114 -12.38 7.37 -9.44
CA VAL A 114 -12.12 8.18 -8.24
C VAL A 114 -11.36 7.36 -7.20
N ALA A 115 -11.83 6.15 -6.88
CA ALA A 115 -11.18 5.29 -5.89
C ALA A 115 -9.75 4.90 -6.32
N THR A 116 -9.58 4.54 -7.60
CA THR A 116 -8.27 4.20 -8.17
C THR A 116 -7.32 5.40 -8.18
N SER A 117 -7.83 6.62 -8.43
CA SER A 117 -7.03 7.85 -8.40
C SER A 117 -6.53 8.17 -6.99
N PHE A 118 -7.33 7.94 -5.95
CA PHE A 118 -6.87 8.07 -4.57
C PHE A 118 -5.77 7.06 -4.22
N ALA A 119 -5.95 5.80 -4.63
CA ALA A 119 -4.91 4.78 -4.47
C ALA A 119 -3.62 5.17 -5.21
N LEU A 120 -3.75 5.66 -6.44
CA LEU A 120 -2.63 6.10 -7.28
C LEU A 120 -1.90 7.28 -6.61
N PHE A 121 -2.63 8.29 -6.15
CA PHE A 121 -2.05 9.44 -5.46
C PHE A 121 -1.23 9.01 -4.23
N ALA A 122 -1.81 8.16 -3.38
CA ALA A 122 -1.11 7.65 -2.19
C ALA A 122 0.16 6.85 -2.56
N CYS A 123 0.10 6.00 -3.59
CA CYS A 123 1.26 5.24 -4.05
C CYS A 123 2.32 6.13 -4.70
N PHE A 124 1.90 7.11 -5.50
CA PHE A 124 2.80 8.05 -6.17
C PHE A 124 3.57 8.91 -5.18
N LEU A 125 2.92 9.41 -4.13
CA LEU A 125 3.61 10.18 -3.08
C LEU A 125 4.72 9.36 -2.39
N ASN A 126 4.45 8.08 -2.13
CA ASN A 126 5.44 7.18 -1.58
C ASN A 126 6.57 6.87 -2.58
N ALA A 127 6.24 6.73 -3.87
CA ALA A 127 7.20 6.44 -4.93
C ALA A 127 8.14 7.63 -5.21
N ALA A 128 7.60 8.85 -5.30
CA ALA A 128 8.32 10.05 -5.71
C ALA A 128 9.01 10.77 -4.55
N PHE A 129 8.31 10.95 -3.42
CA PHE A 129 8.79 11.74 -2.30
C PHE A 129 9.20 10.90 -1.09
N GLY A 130 8.95 9.58 -1.12
CA GLY A 130 9.15 8.72 0.04
C GLY A 130 8.22 9.07 1.21
N ILE A 131 7.13 9.79 0.94
CA ILE A 131 6.15 10.16 1.95
C ILE A 131 5.13 9.03 2.03
N CYS A 132 5.31 8.15 3.01
CA CYS A 132 4.31 7.14 3.33
C CYS A 132 3.20 7.78 4.17
N LEU A 133 2.05 8.09 3.54
CA LEU A 133 0.89 8.70 4.20
C LEU A 133 0.43 7.88 5.41
N GLY A 134 0.56 6.55 5.33
CA GLY A 134 0.27 5.63 6.44
C GLY A 134 1.21 5.83 7.63
N CYS A 135 2.48 6.17 7.42
CA CYS A 135 3.43 6.47 8.51
C CYS A 135 3.11 7.75 9.25
N GLN A 136 2.57 8.75 8.55
CA GLN A 136 2.13 10.02 9.16
C GLN A 136 0.78 9.87 9.87
N LEU A 137 -0.14 9.09 9.30
CA LEU A 137 -1.49 8.91 9.83
C LEU A 137 -1.57 7.87 10.96
N TYR A 138 -0.71 6.84 10.94
CA TYR A 138 -0.72 5.75 11.92
C TYR A 138 -0.56 6.22 13.37
N PRO A 139 0.35 7.15 13.73
CA PRO A 139 0.46 7.67 15.09
C PRO A 139 -0.83 8.37 15.58
N LEU A 140 -1.57 9.02 14.67
CA LEU A 140 -2.84 9.66 14.99
C LEU A 140 -3.91 8.60 15.32
N VAL A 141 -4.07 7.61 14.43
CA VAL A 141 -5.03 6.50 14.60
C VAL A 141 -4.68 5.64 15.81
N ALA A 142 -3.40 5.36 16.03
CA ALA A 142 -2.92 4.60 17.17
C ALA A 142 -3.17 5.34 18.49
N ARG A 143 -3.04 6.67 18.52
CA ARG A 143 -3.41 7.50 19.68
C ARG A 143 -4.92 7.42 19.96
N LEU A 144 -5.75 7.59 18.93
CA LEU A 144 -7.21 7.50 19.07
C LEU A 144 -7.67 6.11 19.54
N ARG A 145 -7.03 5.03 19.08
CA ARG A 145 -7.33 3.66 19.52
C ARG A 145 -6.92 3.37 20.97
N ARG A 146 -5.94 4.08 21.53
CA ARG A 146 -5.56 3.95 22.95
C ARG A 146 -6.43 4.81 23.87
N ALA A 147 -7.17 5.78 23.32
CA ALA A 147 -7.98 6.73 24.08
C ALA A 147 -9.33 6.23 24.67
N PRO A 148 -9.89 5.03 24.38
CA PRO A 148 -11.14 4.60 25.00
C PRO A 148 -10.97 3.45 26.02
N ALA A 149 -10.06 3.58 26.99
CA ALA A 149 -9.98 2.70 28.16
C ALA A 149 -9.79 3.44 29.50
N ALA A 150 -9.97 4.77 29.53
CA ALA A 150 -9.99 5.54 30.76
C ALA A 150 -11.44 5.91 31.13
N LYS A 151 -12.24 4.90 31.50
CA LYS A 151 -13.41 5.07 32.36
C LYS A 151 -13.81 3.72 32.97
N ALA A 152 -13.25 3.42 34.13
CA ALA A 152 -13.99 2.79 35.21
C ALA A 152 -13.94 3.80 36.37
N PRO A 153 -15.08 4.34 36.85
CA PRO A 153 -15.12 5.00 38.14
C PRO A 153 -14.94 3.92 39.22
N ASP A 154 -13.95 4.10 40.09
CA ASP A 154 -13.85 3.36 41.33
C ASP A 154 -14.99 3.77 42.27
N ALA A 155 -15.59 2.77 42.91
CA ALA A 155 -16.42 2.78 44.12
C ALA A 155 -17.80 3.46 44.08
#